data_AF-A0A2R6CB89-F1
#
_entry.id   AF-A0A2R6CB89-F1
#
_cell.length_a   1.000
_cell.length_b   1.000
_cell.length_c   1.000
_cell.angle_alpha   90.00
_cell.angle_beta   90.00
_cell.angle_gamma   90.00
#
_symmetry.space_group_name_H-M   'P 1'
#
loop_
_entity.id
_entity.type
_entity.pdbx_description
1 polymer ?
#
loop_
_entity_poly.entity_id
_entity_poly.type
_entity_poly.pdbx_seq_one_letter_code
_entity_poly.pdbx_strand_id
1 'polypeptide(L)'
;MRPSKKDYALKLPRSTQVIYPKDAASILVWANIKPGDRVLEAGTGSGGLTIFLADAVGREGVVYGFDVREESLEKTKRNLESVGLLDRVELRRANVLDGVELNGLDAVILDLPSPWLAVGVLKNSLKGDGYFVSFSPTIDQVEKTVIALREKGFIMIEAFELIQRFYDAKPDATRPNSFGVQHTGYIVSARNTLAEGVESPSDKLSNEESHAPHEFFDSLTDRPATNI
;
A
#
# COMPACT_ATOMS: atom_id res chain seq x y z
N MET A 1 0.61 27.48 15.59
CA MET A 1 0.49 26.99 14.20
C MET A 1 -0.55 25.88 14.17
N ARG A 2 -1.45 25.83 13.17
CA ARG A 2 -2.38 24.70 13.00
C ARG A 2 -1.58 23.47 12.52
N PRO A 3 -1.73 22.28 13.14
CA PRO A 3 -1.00 21.09 12.70
C PRO A 3 -1.42 20.65 11.29
N SER A 4 -0.45 20.20 10.49
CA SER A 4 -0.70 19.58 9.19
C SER A 4 -1.01 18.08 9.33
N LYS A 5 -1.55 17.43 8.28
CA LYS A 5 -1.74 15.96 8.27
C LYS A 5 -0.43 15.20 8.53
N LYS A 6 0.68 15.71 7.99
CA LYS A 6 2.03 15.20 8.29
C LYS A 6 2.34 15.27 9.78
N ASP A 7 1.99 16.37 10.45
CA ASP A 7 2.21 16.52 11.89
C ASP A 7 1.36 15.52 12.68
N TYR A 8 0.10 15.32 12.29
CA TYR A 8 -0.74 14.30 12.91
C TYR A 8 -0.11 12.92 12.74
N ALA A 9 0.11 12.46 11.51
CA ALA A 9 0.69 11.12 11.26
C ALA A 9 1.98 10.85 12.03
N LEU A 10 2.87 11.84 12.16
CA LEU A 10 4.14 11.66 12.87
C LEU A 10 4.05 11.78 14.40
N LYS A 11 3.02 12.45 14.92
CA LYS A 11 2.82 12.71 16.37
C LYS A 11 1.78 11.81 17.02
N LEU A 12 1.02 11.02 16.26
CA LEU A 12 0.09 10.05 16.84
C LEU A 12 0.85 9.09 17.79
N PRO A 13 0.27 8.75 18.96
CA PRO A 13 0.90 7.84 19.91
C PRO A 13 1.28 6.51 19.24
N ARG A 14 2.56 6.16 19.31
CA ARG A 14 3.11 4.97 18.65
C ARG A 14 2.87 3.72 19.50
N SER A 15 1.70 3.10 19.36
CA SER A 15 1.48 1.74 19.89
C SER A 15 1.74 0.64 18.86
N THR A 16 1.84 0.99 17.57
CA THR A 16 2.10 0.08 16.44
C THR A 16 3.02 0.76 15.40
N GLN A 17 3.46 0.01 14.40
CA GLN A 17 4.08 0.58 13.20
C GLN A 17 3.13 1.62 12.59
N VAL A 18 3.67 2.76 12.14
CA VAL A 18 2.89 3.88 11.59
C VAL A 18 3.22 4.04 10.12
N ILE A 19 2.20 4.27 9.30
CA ILE A 19 2.35 4.65 7.90
C ILE A 19 2.93 6.06 7.82
N TYR A 20 4.12 6.19 7.23
CA TYR A 20 4.76 7.50 7.09
C TYR A 20 4.06 8.31 5.98
N PRO A 21 4.12 9.65 6.03
CA PRO A 21 3.51 10.50 5.01
C PRO A 21 3.93 10.19 3.57
N LYS A 22 5.19 9.77 3.35
CA LYS A 22 5.66 9.33 2.03
C LYS A 22 4.90 8.08 1.53
N ASP A 23 4.65 7.14 2.43
CA ASP A 23 3.98 5.88 2.14
C ASP A 23 2.48 6.12 1.96
N ALA A 24 1.86 6.94 2.83
CA ALA A 24 0.46 7.33 2.69
C ALA A 24 0.20 8.04 1.35
N ALA A 25 1.07 8.98 0.95
CA ALA A 25 0.93 9.68 -0.33
C ALA A 25 1.00 8.70 -1.52
N SER A 26 1.94 7.75 -1.48
CA SER A 26 2.02 6.71 -2.52
C SER A 26 0.83 5.76 -2.49
N ILE A 27 0.37 5.32 -1.31
CA ILE A 27 -0.84 4.48 -1.22
C ILE A 27 -2.03 5.16 -1.89
N LEU A 28 -2.24 6.47 -1.65
CA LEU A 28 -3.31 7.22 -2.30
C LEU A 28 -3.17 7.24 -3.83
N VAL A 29 -1.96 7.45 -4.35
CA VAL A 29 -1.68 7.52 -5.79
C VAL A 29 -1.84 6.16 -6.45
N TRP A 30 -1.26 5.10 -5.89
CA TRP A 30 -1.29 3.75 -6.45
C TRP A 30 -2.63 3.05 -6.28
N ALA A 31 -3.46 3.48 -5.32
CA ALA A 31 -4.87 3.08 -5.22
C ALA A 31 -5.82 4.00 -6.01
N ASN A 32 -5.30 5.06 -6.66
CA ASN A 32 -6.07 6.06 -7.41
C ASN A 32 -7.26 6.64 -6.62
N ILE A 33 -7.03 6.98 -5.35
CA ILE A 33 -8.06 7.52 -4.47
C ILE A 33 -8.45 8.94 -4.91
N LYS A 34 -9.75 9.15 -5.10
CA LYS A 34 -10.33 10.43 -5.53
C LYS A 34 -11.61 10.75 -4.75
N PRO A 35 -12.08 12.01 -4.79
CA PRO A 35 -13.35 12.39 -4.18
C PRO A 35 -14.51 11.50 -4.67
N GLY A 36 -15.36 11.05 -3.74
CA GLY A 36 -16.50 10.17 -4.03
C GLY A 36 -16.20 8.67 -3.92
N ASP A 37 -14.94 8.27 -3.77
CA ASP A 37 -14.56 6.86 -3.70
C ASP A 37 -15.06 6.17 -2.43
N ARG A 38 -15.38 4.87 -2.58
CA ARG A 38 -15.69 3.96 -1.48
C ARG A 38 -14.49 3.06 -1.23
N VAL A 39 -13.82 3.27 -0.10
CA VAL A 39 -12.54 2.61 0.21
C VAL A 39 -12.68 1.74 1.44
N LEU A 40 -12.17 0.51 1.40
CA LEU A 40 -11.98 -0.31 2.59
C LEU A 40 -10.54 -0.18 3.07
N GLU A 41 -10.35 0.12 4.36
CA GLU A 41 -9.07 0.04 5.04
C GLU A 41 -9.15 -1.05 6.12
N ALA A 42 -8.20 -1.99 6.15
CA ALA A 42 -8.12 -2.96 7.22
C ALA A 42 -6.77 -2.85 7.95
N GLY A 43 -6.84 -2.79 9.28
CA GLY A 43 -5.71 -2.45 10.14
C GLY A 43 -5.65 -0.95 10.45
N THR A 44 -6.78 -0.35 10.85
CA THR A 44 -6.83 1.11 11.12
C THR A 44 -5.80 1.57 12.16
N GLY A 45 -5.46 0.73 13.14
CA GLY A 45 -4.39 0.98 14.09
C GLY A 45 -4.64 2.22 14.96
N SER A 46 -3.97 3.33 14.64
CA SER A 46 -4.17 4.63 15.29
C SER A 46 -4.89 5.66 14.41
N GLY A 47 -5.27 5.30 13.18
CA GLY A 47 -5.95 6.17 12.23
C GLY A 47 -5.01 7.02 11.37
N GLY A 48 -3.70 6.74 11.39
CA GLY A 48 -2.71 7.51 10.66
C GLY A 48 -2.98 7.56 9.16
N LEU A 49 -3.19 6.40 8.53
CA LEU A 49 -3.55 6.30 7.11
C LEU A 49 -5.02 6.68 6.87
N THR A 50 -5.93 6.28 7.77
CA THR A 50 -7.35 6.64 7.74
C THR A 50 -7.58 8.15 7.55
N ILE A 51 -6.80 9.01 8.22
CA ILE A 51 -6.89 10.47 8.06
C ILE A 51 -6.58 10.92 6.62
N PHE A 52 -5.58 10.33 5.97
CA PHE A 52 -5.25 10.66 4.58
C PHE A 52 -6.35 10.18 3.62
N LEU A 53 -6.87 8.97 3.87
CA LEU A 53 -7.97 8.41 3.07
C LEU A 53 -9.24 9.23 3.20
N ALA A 54 -9.68 9.51 4.43
CA ALA A 54 -10.88 10.30 4.73
C ALA A 54 -10.81 11.70 4.12
N ASP A 55 -9.63 12.31 4.10
CA ASP A 55 -9.46 13.57 3.41
C ASP A 55 -9.60 13.42 1.89
N ALA A 56 -8.92 12.44 1.29
CA ALA A 56 -8.85 12.23 -0.16
C ALA A 56 -10.21 11.83 -0.78
N VAL A 57 -10.99 10.99 -0.11
CA VAL A 57 -12.33 10.59 -0.59
C VAL A 57 -13.35 11.74 -0.51
N GLY A 58 -13.04 12.81 0.22
CA GLY A 58 -13.91 13.98 0.32
C GLY A 58 -15.26 13.69 1.01
N ARG A 59 -16.21 14.63 0.87
CA ARG A 59 -17.51 14.56 1.55
C ARG A 59 -18.50 13.58 0.93
N GLU A 60 -18.28 13.20 -0.32
CA GLU A 60 -19.17 12.30 -1.07
C GLU A 60 -18.66 10.86 -1.06
N GLY A 61 -17.44 10.63 -0.60
CA GLY A 61 -16.85 9.31 -0.45
C GLY A 61 -16.90 8.82 0.99
N VAL A 62 -16.44 7.59 1.20
CA VAL A 62 -16.44 6.95 2.52
C VAL A 62 -15.27 5.98 2.65
N VAL A 63 -14.64 6.00 3.83
CA VAL A 63 -13.68 4.98 4.25
C VAL A 63 -14.36 4.02 5.22
N TYR A 64 -14.42 2.74 4.88
CA TYR A 64 -14.82 1.67 5.78
C TYR A 64 -13.57 1.15 6.48
N GLY A 65 -13.34 1.59 7.72
CA GLY A 65 -12.17 1.24 8.51
C GLY A 65 -12.42 0.02 9.41
N PHE A 66 -11.67 -1.06 9.21
CA PHE A 66 -11.76 -2.30 9.97
C PHE A 66 -10.57 -2.51 10.90
N ASP A 67 -10.84 -2.91 12.14
CA ASP A 67 -9.83 -3.42 13.08
C ASP A 67 -10.48 -4.44 14.01
N VAL A 68 -9.72 -5.45 14.42
CA VAL A 68 -10.20 -6.48 15.36
C VAL A 68 -10.16 -6.00 16.83
N ARG A 69 -9.37 -4.95 17.10
CA ARG A 69 -9.20 -4.38 18.44
C ARG A 69 -10.07 -3.15 18.61
N GLU A 70 -10.98 -3.19 19.58
CA GLU A 70 -11.82 -2.06 19.97
C GLU A 70 -10.98 -0.81 20.31
N GLU A 71 -9.88 -0.99 21.05
CA GLU A 71 -9.00 0.10 21.45
C GLU A 71 -8.42 0.86 20.25
N SER A 72 -8.11 0.15 19.15
CA SER A 72 -7.64 0.78 17.91
C SER A 72 -8.73 1.63 17.28
N LEU A 73 -9.96 1.13 17.21
CA LEU A 73 -11.09 1.89 16.67
C LEU A 73 -11.41 3.12 17.51
N GLU A 74 -11.37 3.02 18.84
CA GLU A 74 -11.54 4.18 19.72
C GLU A 74 -10.47 5.25 19.50
N LYS A 75 -9.21 4.84 19.35
CA LYS A 75 -8.10 5.76 19.05
C LYS A 75 -8.30 6.43 17.70
N THR A 76 -8.58 5.65 16.66
CA THR A 76 -8.86 6.13 15.31
C THR A 76 -10.02 7.13 15.31
N LYS A 77 -11.12 6.81 16.01
CA LYS A 77 -12.28 7.70 16.17
C LYS A 77 -11.89 9.04 16.79
N ARG A 78 -11.21 9.03 17.94
CA ARG A 78 -10.76 10.26 18.62
C ARG A 78 -9.85 11.11 17.73
N ASN A 79 -8.95 10.47 16.99
CA ASN A 79 -8.04 11.17 16.09
C ASN A 79 -8.79 11.78 14.90
N LEU A 80 -9.75 11.07 14.30
CA LEU A 80 -10.61 11.59 13.23
C LEU A 80 -11.49 12.74 13.69
N GLU A 81 -12.06 12.67 14.90
CA GLU A 81 -12.82 13.78 15.51
C GLU A 81 -11.94 15.02 15.67
N SER A 82 -10.69 14.84 16.14
CA SER A 82 -9.75 15.94 16.37
C SER A 82 -9.37 16.71 15.09
N VAL A 83 -9.52 16.08 13.92
CA VAL A 83 -9.24 16.67 12.61
C VAL A 83 -10.51 16.97 11.80
N GLY A 84 -11.70 16.68 12.34
CA GLY A 84 -12.98 16.92 11.68
C GLY A 84 -13.21 16.09 10.42
N LEU A 85 -12.79 14.82 10.43
CA LEU A 85 -12.93 13.88 9.29
C LEU A 85 -13.75 12.63 9.63
N LEU A 86 -14.27 12.50 10.85
CA LEU A 86 -15.04 11.33 11.28
C LEU A 86 -16.31 11.13 10.42
N ASP A 87 -16.89 12.21 9.89
CA ASP A 87 -18.08 12.18 9.03
C ASP A 87 -17.89 11.42 7.71
N ARG A 88 -16.65 11.07 7.36
CA ARG A 88 -16.28 10.35 6.12
C ARG A 88 -15.81 8.92 6.38
N VAL A 89 -15.88 8.45 7.63
CA VAL A 89 -15.33 7.16 8.04
C VAL A 89 -16.38 6.36 8.80
N GLU A 90 -16.60 5.13 8.36
CA GLU A 90 -17.37 4.14 9.09
C GLU A 90 -16.43 3.11 9.70
N LEU A 91 -16.30 3.13 11.03
CA LEU A 91 -15.44 2.22 11.77
C LEU A 91 -16.20 0.95 12.17
N ARG A 92 -15.63 -0.22 11.85
CA ARG A 92 -16.24 -1.53 12.08
C ARG A 92 -15.27 -2.44 12.83
N ARG A 93 -15.72 -3.00 13.96
CA ARG A 93 -14.99 -4.06 14.65
C ARG A 93 -15.29 -5.41 14.04
N ALA A 94 -14.42 -5.85 13.14
CA ALA A 94 -14.51 -7.17 12.54
C ALA A 94 -13.15 -7.61 11.98
N ASN A 95 -12.99 -8.91 11.77
CA ASN A 95 -11.90 -9.47 11.01
C ASN A 95 -12.33 -9.59 9.55
N VAL A 96 -11.65 -8.88 8.65
CA VAL A 96 -11.98 -8.91 7.21
C VAL A 96 -11.81 -10.29 6.57
N LEU A 97 -11.08 -11.20 7.21
CA LEU A 97 -10.93 -12.58 6.76
C LEU A 97 -12.22 -13.40 6.92
N ASP A 98 -13.14 -12.97 7.77
CA ASP A 98 -14.45 -13.60 7.95
C ASP A 98 -15.45 -13.15 6.86
N GLY A 99 -15.03 -12.26 5.96
CA GLY A 99 -15.86 -11.64 4.93
C GLY A 99 -16.38 -10.25 5.33
N VAL A 100 -16.82 -9.50 4.33
CA VAL A 100 -17.41 -8.17 4.51
C VAL A 100 -18.68 -8.03 3.67
N GLU A 101 -19.70 -7.40 4.24
CA GLU A 101 -20.93 -7.04 3.51
C GLU A 101 -20.75 -5.70 2.80
N LEU A 102 -19.79 -5.65 1.87
CA LEU A 102 -19.48 -4.48 1.05
C LEU A 102 -19.31 -4.92 -0.39
N ASN A 103 -19.86 -4.12 -1.31
CA ASN A 103 -19.77 -4.34 -2.75
C ASN A 103 -19.50 -3.02 -3.45
N GLY A 104 -18.87 -3.09 -4.62
CA GLY A 104 -18.58 -1.93 -5.43
C GLY A 104 -17.64 -0.96 -4.71
N LEU A 105 -16.60 -1.46 -4.07
CA LEU A 105 -15.49 -0.66 -3.55
C LEU A 105 -14.57 -0.23 -4.70
N ASP A 106 -14.12 1.02 -4.64
CA ASP A 106 -13.13 1.57 -5.56
C ASP A 106 -11.72 1.08 -5.22
N ALA A 107 -11.43 0.93 -3.92
CA ALA A 107 -10.16 0.42 -3.44
C ALA A 107 -10.27 -0.37 -2.12
N VAL A 108 -9.36 -1.31 -1.95
CA VAL A 108 -9.07 -2.05 -0.71
C VAL A 108 -7.63 -1.77 -0.34
N ILE A 109 -7.39 -1.34 0.90
CA ILE A 109 -6.07 -1.01 1.43
C ILE A 109 -5.83 -1.80 2.71
N LEU A 110 -4.75 -2.60 2.73
CA LEU A 110 -4.44 -3.48 3.85
C LEU A 110 -3.11 -3.11 4.51
N ASP A 111 -3.16 -2.86 5.81
CA ASP A 111 -1.99 -2.82 6.71
C ASP A 111 -2.17 -3.93 7.76
N LEU A 112 -2.01 -5.17 7.31
CA LEU A 112 -2.26 -6.38 8.10
C LEU A 112 -0.99 -7.25 8.18
N PRO A 113 -0.85 -8.13 9.19
CA PRO A 113 0.24 -9.09 9.24
C PRO A 113 0.22 -10.12 8.11
N SER A 114 -0.98 -10.43 7.57
CA SER A 114 -1.20 -11.49 6.58
C SER A 114 -2.14 -11.06 5.45
N PRO A 115 -1.80 -10.02 4.65
CA PRO A 115 -2.69 -9.46 3.63
C PRO A 115 -3.05 -10.47 2.52
N TRP A 116 -2.17 -11.42 2.21
CA TRP A 116 -2.43 -12.48 1.22
C TRP A 116 -3.67 -13.33 1.53
N LEU A 117 -4.03 -13.50 2.81
CA LEU A 117 -5.23 -14.24 3.20
C LEU A 117 -6.53 -13.49 2.85
N ALA A 118 -6.47 -12.17 2.76
CA ALA A 118 -7.62 -11.33 2.47
C ALA A 118 -7.87 -11.13 0.97
N VAL A 119 -6.88 -11.44 0.11
CA VAL A 119 -6.95 -11.21 -1.34
C VAL A 119 -8.18 -11.87 -1.96
N GLY A 120 -8.37 -13.17 -1.71
CA GLY A 120 -9.53 -13.90 -2.22
C GLY A 120 -10.85 -13.47 -1.56
N VAL A 121 -10.82 -13.21 -0.26
CA VAL A 121 -12.00 -12.83 0.54
C VAL A 121 -12.58 -11.49 0.07
N LEU A 122 -11.71 -10.52 -0.25
CA LEU A 122 -12.11 -9.16 -0.59
C LEU A 122 -12.27 -8.93 -2.10
N LYS A 123 -11.86 -9.87 -2.98
CA LYS A 123 -11.93 -9.70 -4.44
C LYS A 123 -13.33 -9.29 -4.91
N ASN A 124 -14.37 -9.95 -4.41
CA ASN A 124 -15.76 -9.70 -4.83
C ASN A 124 -16.35 -8.40 -4.26
N SER A 125 -15.72 -7.81 -3.24
CA SER A 125 -16.13 -6.53 -2.70
C SER A 125 -15.70 -5.35 -3.59
N LEU A 126 -14.65 -5.54 -4.40
CA LEU A 126 -14.13 -4.55 -5.35
C LEU A 126 -14.97 -4.47 -6.62
N LYS A 127 -15.07 -3.28 -7.21
CA LYS A 127 -15.54 -3.12 -8.59
C LYS A 127 -14.61 -3.86 -9.55
N GLY A 128 -15.10 -4.13 -10.77
CA GLY A 128 -14.20 -4.38 -11.89
C GLY A 128 -13.28 -3.18 -12.07
N ASP A 129 -11.98 -3.41 -12.25
CA ASP A 129 -10.94 -2.38 -12.29
C ASP A 129 -10.69 -1.64 -10.95
N GLY A 130 -11.26 -2.14 -9.85
CA GLY A 130 -10.98 -1.64 -8.49
C GLY A 130 -9.55 -1.98 -8.04
N TYR A 131 -9.02 -1.20 -7.10
CA TYR A 131 -7.63 -1.32 -6.66
C TYR A 131 -7.48 -2.16 -5.41
N PHE A 132 -6.43 -2.96 -5.35
CA PHE A 132 -5.98 -3.64 -4.14
C PHE A 132 -4.58 -3.12 -3.81
N VAL A 133 -4.40 -2.59 -2.61
CA VAL A 133 -3.10 -2.13 -2.12
C VAL A 133 -2.80 -2.76 -0.76
N SER A 134 -1.60 -3.26 -0.58
CA SER A 134 -1.12 -3.71 0.74
C SER A 134 0.19 -3.05 1.11
N PHE A 135 0.34 -2.72 2.39
CA PHE A 135 1.59 -2.32 3.00
C PHE A 135 2.16 -3.47 3.82
N SER A 136 3.46 -3.77 3.70
CA SER A 136 4.08 -4.90 4.41
C SER A 136 5.53 -4.61 4.80
N PRO A 137 5.95 -4.86 6.06
CA PRO A 137 7.32 -4.59 6.49
C PRO A 137 8.37 -5.60 6.01
N THR A 138 7.98 -6.81 5.56
CA THR A 138 8.95 -7.82 5.12
C THR A 138 8.73 -8.27 3.68
N ILE A 139 9.83 -8.65 3.02
CA ILE A 139 9.80 -9.09 1.63
C ILE A 139 9.03 -10.42 1.45
N ASP A 140 9.03 -11.30 2.45
CA ASP A 140 8.25 -12.56 2.41
C ASP A 140 6.73 -12.29 2.38
N GLN A 141 6.27 -11.22 3.05
CA GLN A 141 4.87 -10.83 3.01
C GLN A 141 4.49 -10.27 1.64
N VAL A 142 5.40 -9.54 0.98
CA VAL A 142 5.25 -9.07 -0.40
C VAL A 142 5.10 -10.26 -1.34
N GLU A 143 6.03 -11.21 -1.28
CA GLU A 143 6.01 -12.41 -2.12
C GLU A 143 4.68 -13.17 -2.01
N LYS A 144 4.25 -13.49 -0.79
CA LYS A 144 2.98 -14.19 -0.54
C LYS A 144 1.78 -13.42 -1.08
N THR A 145 1.79 -12.09 -0.97
CA THR A 145 0.69 -11.26 -1.44
C THR A 145 0.64 -11.21 -2.95
N VAL A 146 1.78 -11.06 -3.63
CA VAL A 146 1.86 -11.10 -5.09
C VAL A 146 1.41 -12.45 -5.64
N ILE A 147 1.82 -13.56 -5.02
CA ILE A 147 1.36 -14.90 -5.41
C ILE A 147 -0.16 -15.01 -5.28
N ALA A 148 -0.73 -14.64 -4.13
CA ALA A 148 -2.17 -14.67 -3.93
C ALA A 148 -2.95 -13.77 -4.91
N LEU A 149 -2.40 -12.60 -5.26
CA LEU A 149 -2.99 -11.70 -6.26
C LEU A 149 -3.02 -12.35 -7.64
N ARG A 150 -1.92 -12.96 -8.09
CA ARG A 150 -1.85 -13.70 -9.36
C ARG A 150 -2.83 -14.87 -9.40
N GLU A 151 -2.84 -15.70 -8.36
CA GLU A 151 -3.75 -16.85 -8.25
C GLU A 151 -5.24 -16.43 -8.31
N LYS A 152 -5.55 -15.21 -7.84
CA LYS A 152 -6.89 -14.63 -7.88
C LYS A 152 -7.14 -13.75 -9.11
N GLY A 153 -6.26 -13.79 -10.10
CA GLY A 153 -6.43 -13.12 -11.40
C GLY A 153 -6.37 -11.60 -11.35
N PHE A 154 -5.75 -11.02 -10.32
CA PHE A 154 -5.42 -9.58 -10.35
C PHE A 154 -4.35 -9.31 -11.41
N ILE A 155 -4.39 -8.12 -12.01
CA ILE A 155 -3.46 -7.70 -13.06
C ILE A 155 -2.75 -6.40 -12.66
N MET A 156 -1.77 -5.97 -13.46
CA MET A 156 -0.98 -4.75 -13.20
C MET A 156 -0.40 -4.75 -11.78
N ILE A 157 0.19 -5.89 -11.38
CA ILE A 157 0.76 -6.06 -10.05
C ILE A 157 2.12 -5.35 -10.00
N GLU A 158 2.24 -4.38 -9.10
CA GLU A 158 3.47 -3.66 -8.83
C GLU A 158 3.87 -3.84 -7.37
N ALA A 159 5.15 -4.04 -7.10
CA ALA A 159 5.70 -4.06 -5.74
C ALA A 159 6.91 -3.12 -5.67
N PHE A 160 6.93 -2.20 -4.71
CA PHE A 160 7.98 -1.20 -4.57
C PHE A 160 8.14 -0.72 -3.13
N GLU A 161 9.25 -0.02 -2.85
CA GLU A 161 9.45 0.73 -1.62
C GLU A 161 9.88 2.17 -1.92
N LEU A 162 9.82 3.03 -0.89
CA LEU A 162 10.18 4.44 -1.02
C LEU A 162 11.32 4.79 -0.07
N ILE A 163 12.41 5.29 -0.62
CA ILE A 163 13.54 5.82 0.13
C ILE A 163 13.45 7.36 0.13
N GLN A 164 13.19 7.96 1.29
CA GLN A 164 13.18 9.41 1.45
C GLN A 164 14.43 9.88 2.20
N ARG A 165 15.28 10.65 1.53
CA ARG A 165 16.50 11.22 2.10
C ARG A 165 16.36 12.73 2.30
N PHE A 166 16.34 13.16 3.55
CA PHE A 166 16.34 14.59 3.89
C PHE A 166 17.74 15.19 3.78
N TYR A 167 17.80 16.50 3.50
CA TYR A 167 19.03 17.27 3.40
C TYR A 167 19.02 18.40 4.44
N ASP A 168 20.18 18.64 5.04
CA ASP A 168 20.45 19.84 5.81
C ASP A 168 20.90 20.92 4.81
N ALA A 169 19.93 21.66 4.27
CA ALA A 169 20.16 22.67 3.26
C ALA A 169 20.62 23.99 3.90
N LYS A 170 21.92 24.27 3.77
CA LYS A 170 22.59 25.46 4.30
C LYS A 170 23.52 26.04 3.23
N PRO A 171 23.73 27.37 3.18
CA PRO A 171 24.75 27.98 2.33
C PRO A 171 26.11 27.28 2.56
N ASP A 172 26.76 26.87 1.47
CA ASP A 172 28.09 26.23 1.44
C ASP A 172 28.27 24.95 2.29
N ALA A 173 27.20 24.43 2.89
CA ALA A 173 27.22 23.26 3.76
C ALA A 173 26.04 22.31 3.52
N THR A 174 25.41 22.38 2.33
CA THR A 174 24.30 21.51 1.97
C THR A 174 24.76 20.06 1.86
N ARG A 175 24.15 19.18 2.67
CA ARG A 175 24.48 17.75 2.69
C ARG A 175 23.25 16.90 3.05
N PRO A 176 23.22 15.62 2.67
CA PRO A 176 22.20 14.72 3.17
C PRO A 176 22.30 14.56 4.70
N ASN A 177 21.17 14.33 5.35
CA ASN A 177 21.14 13.97 6.76
C ASN A 177 21.94 12.69 6.99
N SER A 178 22.76 12.69 8.05
CA SER A 178 23.58 11.55 8.44
C SER A 178 22.76 10.36 8.94
N PHE A 179 21.57 10.62 9.49
CA PHE A 179 20.66 9.62 10.02
C PHE A 179 19.25 9.84 9.47
N GLY A 180 18.51 8.75 9.31
CA GLY A 180 17.14 8.78 8.81
C GLY A 180 16.50 7.38 8.84
N VAL A 181 15.20 7.35 8.59
CA VAL A 181 14.45 6.10 8.43
C VAL A 181 14.77 5.56 7.03
N GLN A 182 15.50 4.44 6.96
CA GLN A 182 15.91 3.83 5.70
C GLN A 182 14.84 2.94 5.09
N HIS A 183 14.04 2.29 5.93
CA HIS A 183 12.96 1.42 5.50
C HIS A 183 11.74 1.61 6.40
N THR A 184 10.56 1.55 5.81
CA THR A 184 9.27 1.61 6.53
C THR A 184 8.44 0.38 6.22
N GLY A 185 8.33 0.05 4.94
CA GLY A 185 7.65 -1.12 4.40
C GLY A 185 7.60 -1.04 2.87
N TYR A 186 7.15 -2.13 2.29
CA TYR A 186 6.86 -2.29 0.87
C TYR A 186 5.39 -2.00 0.60
N ILE A 187 5.10 -1.49 -0.59
CA ILE A 187 3.75 -1.31 -1.12
C ILE A 187 3.58 -2.29 -2.28
N VAL A 188 2.50 -3.06 -2.26
CA VAL A 188 2.03 -3.83 -3.41
C VAL A 188 0.72 -3.23 -3.89
N SER A 189 0.61 -2.94 -5.18
CA SER A 189 -0.63 -2.48 -5.82
C SER A 189 -1.02 -3.44 -6.94
N ALA A 190 -2.32 -3.63 -7.14
CA ALA A 190 -2.87 -4.45 -8.21
C ALA A 190 -4.28 -4.01 -8.60
N ARG A 191 -4.72 -4.42 -9.78
CA ARG A 191 -6.06 -4.13 -10.32
C ARG A 191 -6.93 -5.38 -10.36
N ASN A 192 -8.15 -5.24 -9.87
CA ASN A 192 -9.15 -6.29 -9.89
C ASN A 192 -9.71 -6.49 -11.30
N THR A 193 -9.91 -7.75 -11.66
CA THR A 193 -10.57 -8.16 -12.89
C THR A 193 -11.87 -8.87 -12.55
N LEU A 194 -12.88 -8.71 -13.41
CA LEU A 194 -14.14 -9.44 -13.32
C LEU A 194 -14.02 -10.90 -13.81
N ALA A 195 -12.89 -11.26 -14.42
CA ALA A 195 -12.64 -12.60 -14.95
C ALA A 195 -11.79 -13.41 -13.96
N GLU A 196 -12.17 -14.66 -13.72
CA GLU A 196 -11.28 -15.62 -13.08
C GLU A 196 -10.27 -16.14 -14.13
N GLY A 197 -8.98 -16.08 -13.83
CA GLY A 197 -7.94 -16.78 -14.59
C GLY A 197 -7.44 -16.14 -15.88
N VAL A 198 -7.38 -14.80 -15.98
CA VAL A 198 -6.71 -14.14 -17.11
C VAL A 198 -5.23 -13.88 -16.78
N GLU A 199 -4.33 -14.54 -17.50
CA GLU A 199 -2.89 -14.23 -17.45
C GLU A 199 -2.65 -12.75 -17.79
N SER A 200 -1.90 -12.04 -16.94
CA SER A 200 -1.61 -10.63 -17.17
C SER A 200 -0.64 -10.47 -18.35
N PRO A 201 -0.71 -9.37 -19.13
CA PRO A 201 0.28 -9.07 -20.17
C PRO A 201 1.72 -8.99 -19.64
N SER A 202 1.89 -8.61 -18.36
CA SER A 202 3.19 -8.61 -17.68
C SER A 202 3.73 -10.02 -17.41
N ASP A 203 2.88 -11.02 -17.17
CA ASP A 203 3.33 -12.40 -16.97
C ASP A 203 3.84 -13.02 -18.28
N LYS A 204 3.32 -12.56 -19.44
CA LYS A 204 3.85 -12.95 -20.75
C LYS A 204 5.28 -12.47 -20.98
N LEU A 205 5.58 -11.22 -20.58
CA LEU A 205 6.94 -10.66 -20.71
C LEU A 205 7.94 -11.40 -19.81
N SER A 206 7.58 -11.74 -18.57
CA SER A 206 8.47 -12.53 -17.69
C SER A 206 8.65 -13.98 -18.15
N ASN A 207 7.63 -14.57 -18.77
CA ASN A 207 7.72 -15.93 -19.33
C ASN A 207 8.53 -15.96 -20.63
N GLU A 208 8.51 -14.89 -21.43
CA GLU A 208 9.35 -14.74 -22.63
C GLU A 208 10.82 -14.46 -22.27
N GLU A 209 11.12 -13.65 -21.25
CA GLU A 209 12.49 -13.39 -20.79
C GLU A 209 13.17 -14.61 -20.16
N SER A 210 12.41 -15.51 -19.53
CA SER A 210 12.93 -16.78 -18.97
C SER A 210 13.24 -17.86 -20.02
N HIS A 211 12.80 -17.66 -21.27
CA HIS A 211 13.08 -18.57 -22.40
C HIS A 211 14.11 -18.01 -23.39
N ALA A 212 14.74 -16.86 -23.10
CA ALA A 212 15.85 -16.37 -23.90
C ALA A 212 17.04 -17.35 -23.77
N PRO A 213 17.54 -17.95 -24.87
CA PRO A 213 18.64 -18.90 -24.79
C PRO A 213 19.89 -18.23 -24.21
N HIS A 214 20.53 -18.92 -23.26
CA HIS A 214 21.73 -18.52 -22.52
C HIS A 214 23.00 -18.26 -23.39
N GLU A 215 22.89 -18.23 -24.72
CA GLU A 215 24.04 -18.17 -25.62
C GLU A 215 24.72 -16.79 -25.73
N PHE A 216 24.23 -15.76 -25.04
CA PHE A 216 24.81 -14.41 -25.14
C PHE A 216 25.92 -14.11 -24.12
N PHE A 217 26.07 -14.91 -23.05
CA PHE A 217 27.05 -14.64 -21.98
C PHE A 217 28.40 -15.36 -22.13
N ASP A 218 28.48 -16.43 -22.94
CA ASP A 218 29.74 -17.17 -23.14
C ASP A 218 30.71 -16.48 -24.13
N SER A 219 30.27 -15.48 -24.90
CA SER A 219 31.14 -14.80 -25.87
C SER A 219 31.96 -13.63 -25.28
N LEU A 220 31.88 -13.38 -23.97
CA LEU A 220 32.51 -12.22 -23.32
C LEU A 220 33.69 -12.57 -22.39
N THR A 221 33.99 -13.84 -22.16
CA THR A 221 35.08 -14.27 -21.28
C THR A 221 36.40 -14.59 -21.99
N ASP A 222 36.48 -14.48 -23.31
CA ASP A 222 37.65 -14.93 -24.08
C ASP A 222 38.40 -13.78 -24.79
N ARG A 223 38.67 -12.68 -24.07
CA ARG A 223 39.62 -11.66 -24.54
C ARG A 223 41.00 -11.89 -23.92
N PRO A 224 42.05 -12.14 -24.72
CA PRO A 224 43.40 -12.27 -24.19
C PRO A 224 43.87 -10.94 -23.60
N ALA A 225 44.43 -11.01 -22.39
CA ALA A 225 45.05 -9.87 -21.72
C ALA A 225 46.13 -9.26 -22.63
N THR A 226 45.89 -8.04 -23.09
CA THR A 226 46.90 -7.26 -23.82
C THR A 226 47.68 -6.44 -22.79
N ASN A 227 48.96 -6.77 -22.63
CA ASN A 227 49.93 -5.98 -21.87
C ASN A 227 50.08 -4.59 -22.49
N ILE A 228 49.75 -3.53 -21.75
CA ILE A 228 50.42 -2.22 -21.75
C ILE A 228 50.33 -1.64 -20.33
#